data_AF-A0A5N6L3E5-F1
#
_entry.id   AF-A0A5N6L3E5-F1
#
_cell.length_a   1.000
_cell.length_b   1.000
_cell.length_c   1.000
_cell.angle_alpha   90.00
_cell.angle_beta   90.00
_cell.angle_gamma   90.00
#
_symmetry.space_group_name_H-M   'P 1'
#
loop_
_entity.id
_entity.type
_entity.pdbx_description
1 polymer ?
#
loop_
_entity_poly.entity_id
_entity_poly.type
_entity_poly.pdbx_seq_one_letter_code
_entity_poly.pdbx_strand_id
1 'polypeptide(L)'
;MLLDLGLQVVAPDLMGFGGTDAPHVQPDSGHLSTYSLKRASDDIAALASLLHVDRFILGGHDWGGAVVYRVALWHPERVTGIFSVCTPYNAPSKTFVSLDQVVQRAPQFGYQKHLAGPEVEAEIKGKVQLRRFLNGMYGARTATKESLFDPKIGINFRVLPELGKSKLLTDEEMVYYVDEYDRHGMHGTLNWVSHRPLRLSPALLSS
;
A
#
# COMPACT_ATOMS: atom_id res chain seq x y z
N MET A 1 19.34 12.10 7.25
CA MET A 1 18.44 12.38 8.40
C MET A 1 18.39 11.26 9.43
N LEU A 2 18.23 9.95 9.09
CA LEU A 2 18.33 8.86 10.08
C LEU A 2 19.75 8.27 10.20
N LEU A 3 20.44 8.07 9.06
CA LEU A 3 21.83 7.62 9.04
C LEU A 3 22.77 8.62 9.76
N ASP A 4 22.51 9.92 9.62
CA ASP A 4 23.27 10.98 10.30
C ASP A 4 23.12 10.94 11.84
N LEU A 5 22.10 10.25 12.35
CA LEU A 5 21.91 9.98 13.78
C LEU A 5 22.64 8.70 14.24
N GLY A 6 23.42 8.07 13.37
CA GLY A 6 24.14 6.82 13.65
C GLY A 6 23.26 5.58 13.66
N LEU A 7 22.04 5.65 13.12
CA LEU A 7 21.12 4.51 13.05
C LEU A 7 21.42 3.66 11.81
N GLN A 8 21.41 2.33 11.98
CA GLN A 8 21.27 1.42 10.86
C GLN A 8 19.81 1.47 10.37
N VAL A 9 19.63 1.66 9.06
CA VAL A 9 18.31 1.74 8.43
C VAL A 9 18.11 0.58 7.47
N VAL A 10 16.99 -0.11 7.62
CA VAL A 10 16.55 -1.20 6.72
C VAL A 10 15.19 -0.81 6.18
N ALA A 11 15.08 -0.71 4.85
CA ALA A 11 13.85 -0.37 4.15
C ALA A 11 13.54 -1.48 3.14
N PRO A 12 12.79 -2.52 3.53
CA PRO A 12 12.46 -3.62 2.63
C PRO A 12 11.32 -3.23 1.68
N ASP A 13 11.37 -3.71 0.45
CA ASP A 13 10.18 -3.81 -0.38
C ASP A 13 9.23 -4.83 0.23
N LEU A 14 7.99 -4.44 0.51
CA LEU A 14 6.99 -5.37 1.03
C LEU A 14 6.54 -6.36 -0.06
N MET A 15 5.92 -7.47 0.35
CA MET A 15 5.40 -8.47 -0.58
C MET A 15 4.54 -7.84 -1.68
N GLY A 16 4.86 -8.14 -2.94
CA GLY A 16 4.20 -7.56 -4.10
C GLY A 16 4.74 -6.22 -4.59
N PHE A 17 5.84 -5.71 -4.02
CA PHE A 17 6.49 -4.47 -4.43
C PHE A 17 7.95 -4.70 -4.82
N GLY A 18 8.43 -3.89 -5.76
CA GLY A 18 9.84 -3.77 -6.13
C GLY A 18 10.52 -5.12 -6.39
N GLY A 19 11.62 -5.36 -5.68
CA GLY A 19 12.39 -6.60 -5.81
C GLY A 19 11.86 -7.79 -5.01
N THR A 20 10.82 -7.62 -4.21
CA THR A 20 10.24 -8.70 -3.38
C THR A 20 9.19 -9.47 -4.15
N ASP A 21 9.18 -10.80 -3.97
CA ASP A 21 8.22 -11.71 -4.60
C ASP A 21 6.77 -11.19 -4.56
N ALA A 22 6.07 -11.41 -5.69
CA ALA A 22 4.67 -11.06 -5.88
C ALA A 22 3.84 -12.31 -6.25
N PRO A 23 3.57 -13.24 -5.31
CA PRO A 23 2.79 -14.43 -5.61
C PRO A 23 1.39 -14.07 -6.12
N HIS A 24 0.93 -14.74 -7.19
CA HIS A 24 -0.46 -14.61 -7.63
C HIS A 24 -1.40 -15.29 -6.63
N VAL A 25 -2.52 -14.62 -6.33
CA VAL A 25 -3.54 -15.15 -5.42
C VAL A 25 -4.86 -15.20 -6.17
N GLN A 26 -5.53 -16.35 -6.11
CA GLN A 26 -6.86 -16.50 -6.67
C GLN A 26 -7.87 -15.82 -5.72
N PRO A 27 -8.79 -14.98 -6.23
CA PRO A 27 -9.77 -14.20 -5.46
C PRO A 27 -10.52 -14.96 -4.35
N ASP A 28 -10.82 -16.24 -4.59
CA ASP A 28 -11.70 -17.05 -3.73
C ASP A 28 -10.99 -18.24 -3.04
N SER A 29 -9.65 -18.29 -3.14
CA SER A 29 -8.89 -19.48 -2.75
C SER A 29 -8.60 -19.63 -1.25
N GLY A 30 -9.04 -18.67 -0.41
CA GLY A 30 -8.68 -18.65 1.01
C GLY A 30 -7.19 -18.36 1.30
N HIS A 31 -6.35 -18.25 0.27
CA HIS A 31 -4.92 -17.88 0.35
C HIS A 31 -4.69 -16.37 0.57
N LEU A 32 -5.72 -15.65 1.01
CA LEU A 32 -5.69 -14.23 1.39
C LEU A 32 -4.71 -13.93 2.54
N SER A 33 -4.20 -14.98 3.20
CA SER A 33 -3.13 -14.88 4.18
C SER A 33 -1.85 -14.28 3.58
N THR A 34 -1.58 -14.48 2.28
CA THR A 34 -0.33 -14.05 1.63
C THR A 34 -0.11 -12.53 1.72
N TYR A 35 -1.10 -11.71 1.38
CA TYR A 35 -1.00 -10.23 1.46
C TYR A 35 -1.67 -9.67 2.73
N SER A 36 -1.81 -10.49 3.76
CA SER A 36 -2.41 -10.06 5.03
C SER A 36 -1.44 -9.21 5.86
N LEU A 37 -1.97 -8.32 6.69
CA LEU A 37 -1.15 -7.57 7.64
C LEU A 37 -0.42 -8.49 8.63
N LYS A 38 -0.98 -9.68 8.93
CA LYS A 38 -0.32 -10.68 9.76
C LYS A 38 0.92 -11.23 9.07
N ARG A 39 0.79 -11.63 7.82
CA ARG A 39 1.93 -12.10 7.02
C ARG A 39 3.01 -11.03 6.88
N ALA A 40 2.63 -9.81 6.52
CA ALA A 40 3.58 -8.69 6.48
C ALA A 40 4.28 -8.48 7.84
N SER A 41 3.56 -8.66 8.96
CA SER A 41 4.17 -8.55 10.29
C SER A 41 5.16 -9.68 10.58
N ASP A 42 4.82 -10.90 10.19
CA ASP A 42 5.67 -12.08 10.33
C ASP A 42 6.93 -11.98 9.44
N ASP A 43 6.80 -11.43 8.23
CA ASP A 43 7.92 -11.19 7.30
C ASP A 43 8.90 -10.16 7.88
N ILE A 44 8.42 -9.08 8.51
CA ILE A 44 9.29 -8.10 9.20
C ILE A 44 10.03 -8.75 10.38
N ALA A 45 9.36 -9.56 11.20
CA ALA A 45 9.99 -10.27 12.32
C ALA A 45 11.03 -11.31 11.85
N ALA A 46 10.74 -12.00 10.74
CA ALA A 46 11.66 -12.93 10.11
C ALA A 46 12.89 -12.21 9.55
N LEU A 47 12.70 -11.09 8.85
CA LEU A 47 13.79 -10.25 8.34
C LEU A 47 14.70 -9.77 9.46
N ALA A 48 14.14 -9.28 10.57
CA ALA A 48 14.93 -8.87 11.73
C ALA A 48 15.77 -10.03 12.29
N SER A 49 15.21 -11.25 12.34
CA SER A 49 15.94 -12.44 12.76
C SER A 49 17.09 -12.80 11.82
N LEU A 50 16.90 -12.68 10.50
CA LEU A 50 17.95 -12.91 9.49
C LEU A 50 19.07 -11.87 9.56
N LEU A 51 18.75 -10.65 9.97
CA LEU A 51 19.71 -9.57 10.18
C LEU A 51 20.35 -9.62 11.57
N HIS A 52 20.03 -10.61 12.40
CA HIS A 52 20.47 -10.73 13.79
C HIS A 52 20.14 -9.49 14.63
N VAL A 53 18.97 -8.90 14.39
CA VAL A 53 18.43 -7.76 15.14
C VAL A 53 17.32 -8.25 16.06
N ASP A 54 17.58 -8.21 17.37
CA ASP A 54 16.62 -8.66 18.36
C ASP A 54 15.46 -7.68 18.53
N ARG A 55 15.76 -6.38 18.60
CA ARG A 55 14.77 -5.32 18.78
C ARG A 55 15.04 -4.11 17.89
N PHE A 56 13.99 -3.47 17.40
CA PHE A 56 14.09 -2.35 16.46
C PHE A 56 13.02 -1.28 16.69
N ILE A 57 13.31 -0.07 16.20
CA ILE A 57 12.31 0.98 15.99
C ILE A 57 11.68 0.73 14.61
N LEU A 58 10.36 0.76 14.51
CA LEU A 58 9.66 0.49 13.26
C LEU A 58 8.87 1.70 12.77
N GLY A 59 9.13 2.11 11.53
CA GLY A 59 8.47 3.22 10.86
C GLY A 59 7.59 2.77 9.70
N GLY A 60 6.45 3.42 9.49
CA GLY A 60 5.57 3.11 8.36
C GLY A 60 4.80 4.31 7.82
N HIS A 61 4.43 4.22 6.55
CA HIS A 61 3.60 5.18 5.83
C HIS A 61 2.51 4.42 5.04
N ASP A 62 1.30 4.97 4.95
CA ASP A 62 0.17 4.35 4.23
C ASP A 62 -0.09 2.91 4.71
N TRP A 63 -0.07 1.89 3.82
CA TRP A 63 -0.18 0.48 4.19
C TRP A 63 0.93 0.03 5.14
N GLY A 64 2.14 0.57 5.00
CA GLY A 64 3.23 0.35 5.94
C GLY A 64 2.90 0.87 7.34
N GLY A 65 2.15 1.98 7.45
CA GLY A 65 1.64 2.47 8.73
C GLY A 65 0.65 1.50 9.38
N ALA A 66 -0.19 0.83 8.60
CA ALA A 66 -1.04 -0.25 9.11
C ALA A 66 -0.21 -1.47 9.57
N VAL A 67 0.89 -1.79 8.87
CA VAL A 67 1.79 -2.88 9.23
C VAL A 67 2.50 -2.61 10.55
N VAL A 68 3.01 -1.40 10.82
CA VAL A 68 3.79 -1.16 12.06
C VAL A 68 2.98 -1.39 13.33
N TYR A 69 1.71 -0.97 13.34
CA TYR A 69 0.82 -1.23 14.47
C TYR A 69 0.57 -2.73 14.67
N ARG A 70 0.52 -3.48 13.57
CA ARG A 70 0.29 -4.91 13.60
C ARG A 70 1.53 -5.70 14.03
N VAL A 71 2.72 -5.28 13.63
CA VAL A 71 3.99 -5.81 14.17
C VAL A 71 4.04 -5.58 15.67
N ALA A 72 3.75 -4.38 16.16
CA ALA A 72 3.78 -4.09 17.59
C ALA A 72 2.76 -4.91 18.41
N LEU A 73 1.65 -5.33 17.80
CA LEU A 73 0.65 -6.17 18.46
C LEU A 73 1.00 -7.67 18.43
N TRP A 74 1.60 -8.17 17.35
CA TRP A 74 1.91 -9.59 17.19
C TRP A 74 3.31 -9.99 17.64
N HIS A 75 4.26 -9.06 17.58
CA HIS A 75 5.67 -9.26 17.95
C HIS A 75 6.14 -8.15 18.91
N PRO A 76 5.44 -7.89 20.03
CA PRO A 76 5.76 -6.79 20.94
C PRO A 76 7.19 -6.86 21.50
N GLU A 77 7.74 -8.07 21.64
CA GLU A 77 9.11 -8.31 22.10
C GLU A 77 10.17 -7.75 21.15
N ARG A 78 9.85 -7.64 19.85
CA ARG A 78 10.75 -7.14 18.79
C ARG A 78 10.80 -5.62 18.71
N VAL A 79 9.87 -4.89 19.31
CA VAL A 79 9.69 -3.46 19.05
C VAL A 79 10.15 -2.63 20.25
N THR A 80 10.99 -1.62 20.01
CA THR A 80 11.38 -0.60 21.01
C THR A 80 10.57 0.68 20.89
N GLY A 81 10.08 0.98 19.68
CA GLY A 81 9.20 2.11 19.40
C GLY A 81 8.61 2.00 17.99
N ILE A 82 7.45 2.62 17.78
CA ILE A 82 6.85 2.74 16.44
C ILE A 82 6.56 4.19 16.09
N PHE A 83 6.55 4.49 14.80
CA PHE A 83 5.94 5.69 14.26
C PHE A 83 5.16 5.37 12.98
N SER A 84 4.05 6.08 12.79
CA SER A 84 3.22 5.97 11.59
C SER A 84 2.99 7.37 11.02
N VAL A 85 3.16 7.52 9.72
CA VAL A 85 2.87 8.74 8.97
C VAL A 85 1.62 8.50 8.13
N CYS A 86 0.66 9.43 8.17
CA CYS A 86 -0.65 9.40 7.50
C CYS A 86 -1.67 8.39 8.05
N THR A 87 -1.25 7.20 8.48
CA THR A 87 -2.18 6.12 8.85
C THR A 87 -2.40 6.08 10.37
N PRO A 88 -3.61 6.34 10.89
CA PRO A 88 -3.89 6.27 12.32
C PRO A 88 -4.01 4.82 12.81
N TYR A 89 -3.86 4.63 14.13
CA TYR A 89 -4.06 3.32 14.75
C TYR A 89 -5.49 2.83 14.60
N ASN A 90 -5.65 1.58 14.16
CA ASN A 90 -6.92 0.87 14.12
C ASN A 90 -6.89 -0.34 15.06
N ALA A 91 -7.62 -0.25 16.17
CA ALA A 91 -7.75 -1.34 17.12
C ALA A 91 -8.37 -2.59 16.47
N PRO A 92 -7.79 -3.79 16.67
CA PRO A 92 -8.36 -5.02 16.13
C PRO A 92 -9.82 -5.21 16.54
N SER A 93 -10.71 -5.38 15.56
CA SER A 93 -12.11 -5.72 15.84
C SER A 93 -12.32 -7.23 15.89
N LYS A 94 -13.23 -7.68 16.75
CA LYS A 94 -13.73 -9.06 16.75
C LYS A 94 -14.72 -9.32 15.61
N THR A 95 -15.34 -8.26 15.09
CA THR A 95 -16.28 -8.31 13.98
C THR A 95 -15.60 -8.01 12.65
N PHE A 96 -16.10 -8.64 11.60
CA PHE A 96 -15.75 -8.31 10.23
C PHE A 96 -16.79 -7.37 9.65
N VAL A 97 -16.33 -6.36 8.93
CA VAL A 97 -17.19 -5.50 8.11
C VAL A 97 -16.77 -5.65 6.64
N SER A 98 -17.76 -5.66 5.76
CA SER A 98 -17.49 -5.66 4.32
C SER A 98 -16.98 -4.30 3.87
N LEU A 99 -16.24 -4.25 2.76
CA LEU A 99 -15.81 -2.98 2.18
C LEU A 99 -17.00 -2.07 1.83
N ASP A 100 -18.13 -2.65 1.41
CA ASP A 100 -19.37 -1.88 1.17
C ASP A 100 -19.88 -1.18 2.44
N GLN A 101 -19.86 -1.86 3.58
CA GLN A 101 -20.24 -1.25 4.86
C GLN A 101 -19.27 -0.16 5.29
N VAL A 102 -17.97 -0.33 4.98
CA VAL A 102 -16.96 0.70 5.23
C VAL A 102 -17.22 1.92 4.35
N VAL A 103 -17.40 1.74 3.05
CA VAL A 103 -17.64 2.83 2.10
C VAL A 103 -18.96 3.54 2.38
N GLN A 104 -19.99 2.84 2.83
CA GLN A 104 -21.25 3.46 3.26
C GLN A 104 -21.06 4.47 4.40
N ARG A 105 -20.11 4.20 5.30
CA ARG A 105 -19.82 5.07 6.46
C ARG A 105 -18.71 6.08 6.17
N ALA A 106 -17.74 5.69 5.35
CA ALA A 106 -16.55 6.45 5.01
C ALA A 106 -16.33 6.41 3.48
N PRO A 107 -17.08 7.24 2.71
CA PRO A 107 -17.05 7.21 1.24
C PRO A 107 -15.67 7.45 0.63
N GLN A 108 -14.76 8.12 1.35
CA GLN A 108 -13.38 8.36 0.93
C GLN A 108 -12.52 7.10 0.76
N PHE A 109 -13.02 5.92 1.16
CA PHE A 109 -12.41 4.63 0.87
C PHE A 109 -13.01 3.94 -0.37
N GLY A 110 -13.91 4.61 -1.10
CA GLY A 110 -14.57 4.06 -2.28
C GLY A 110 -13.60 3.60 -3.38
N TYR A 111 -12.47 4.29 -3.52
CA TYR A 111 -11.39 3.90 -4.45
C TYR A 111 -10.92 2.46 -4.26
N GLN A 112 -10.95 1.92 -3.03
CA GLN A 112 -10.49 0.56 -2.74
C GLN A 112 -11.33 -0.48 -3.46
N LYS A 113 -12.62 -0.21 -3.71
CA LYS A 113 -13.48 -1.11 -4.48
C LYS A 113 -13.01 -1.22 -5.93
N HIS A 114 -12.64 -0.08 -6.51
CA HIS A 114 -12.14 -0.03 -7.87
C HIS A 114 -10.77 -0.69 -7.97
N LEU A 115 -9.84 -0.40 -7.04
CA LEU A 115 -8.53 -1.04 -7.02
C LEU A 115 -8.59 -2.56 -6.76
N ALA A 116 -9.59 -3.04 -6.01
CA ALA A 116 -9.83 -4.47 -5.81
C ALA A 116 -10.43 -5.18 -7.03
N GLY A 117 -10.97 -4.41 -7.99
CA GLY A 117 -11.50 -4.92 -9.25
C GLY A 117 -10.40 -5.20 -10.29
N PRO A 118 -10.74 -5.89 -11.39
CA PRO A 118 -9.77 -6.30 -12.40
C PRO A 118 -9.32 -5.14 -13.31
N GLU A 119 -10.05 -4.03 -13.34
CA GLU A 119 -9.89 -2.96 -14.34
C GLU A 119 -8.51 -2.29 -14.27
N VAL A 120 -8.02 -1.98 -13.06
CA VAL A 120 -6.73 -1.29 -12.91
C VAL A 120 -5.57 -2.17 -13.37
N GLU A 121 -5.58 -3.45 -13.01
CA GLU A 121 -4.56 -4.39 -13.49
C GLU A 121 -4.66 -4.60 -15.00
N ALA A 122 -5.87 -4.61 -15.56
CA ALA A 122 -6.10 -4.77 -16.99
C ALA A 122 -5.57 -3.59 -17.81
N GLU A 123 -5.81 -2.35 -17.35
CA GLU A 123 -5.50 -1.10 -18.04
C GLU A 123 -4.05 -0.61 -17.84
N ILE A 124 -3.49 -0.82 -16.64
CA ILE A 124 -2.16 -0.31 -16.28
C ILE A 124 -1.12 -1.41 -16.54
N LYS A 125 -0.75 -1.58 -17.81
CA LYS A 125 0.23 -2.57 -18.26
C LYS A 125 1.40 -1.96 -19.02
N GLY A 126 2.59 -2.45 -18.70
CA GLY A 126 3.84 -2.02 -19.31
C GLY A 126 4.25 -0.60 -18.92
N LYS A 127 5.54 -0.29 -19.16
CA LYS A 127 6.19 0.94 -18.71
C LYS A 127 5.48 2.25 -19.11
N VAL A 128 4.86 2.31 -20.29
CA VAL A 128 4.17 3.53 -20.75
C VAL A 128 2.94 3.84 -19.89
N GLN A 129 2.09 2.84 -19.65
CA GLN A 129 0.90 3.02 -18.82
C GLN A 129 1.25 3.16 -17.34
N LEU A 130 2.24 2.40 -16.85
CA LEU A 130 2.80 2.56 -15.51
C LEU A 130 3.30 3.99 -15.27
N ARG A 131 4.06 4.57 -16.22
CA ARG A 131 4.53 5.96 -16.10
C ARG A 131 3.39 6.97 -16.02
N ARG A 132 2.35 6.81 -16.85
CA ARG A 132 1.17 7.69 -16.81
C ARG A 132 0.41 7.55 -15.49
N PHE A 133 0.20 6.32 -15.05
CA PHE A 133 -0.44 6.02 -13.78
C PHE A 133 0.33 6.63 -12.61
N LEU A 134 1.63 6.39 -12.52
CA LEU A 134 2.48 6.92 -11.44
C LEU A 134 2.54 8.46 -11.48
N ASN A 135 2.65 9.09 -12.65
CA ASN A 135 2.56 10.56 -12.74
C ASN A 135 1.26 11.08 -12.09
N GLY A 136 0.12 10.48 -12.41
CA GLY A 136 -1.17 10.88 -11.83
C GLY A 136 -1.27 10.60 -10.33
N MET A 137 -0.77 9.44 -9.86
CA MET A 137 -0.73 9.10 -8.44
C MET A 137 0.17 10.05 -7.64
N TYR A 138 1.24 10.56 -8.25
CA TYR A 138 2.11 11.60 -7.70
C TYR A 138 1.67 13.02 -8.08
N GLY A 139 0.37 13.23 -8.31
CA GLY A 139 -0.24 14.56 -8.35
C GLY A 139 -0.14 15.30 -9.67
N ALA A 140 0.31 14.65 -10.75
CA ALA A 140 0.18 15.22 -12.08
C ALA A 140 -1.31 15.43 -12.44
N ARG A 141 -1.57 16.46 -13.23
CA ARG A 141 -2.91 16.83 -13.71
C ARG A 141 -2.88 17.07 -15.21
N THR A 142 -4.05 17.01 -15.84
CA THR A 142 -4.22 17.45 -17.23
C THR A 142 -4.09 18.97 -17.34
N ALA A 143 -4.04 19.50 -18.57
CA ALA A 143 -4.09 20.94 -18.81
C ALA A 143 -5.38 21.59 -18.26
N THR A 144 -6.49 20.85 -18.26
CA THR A 144 -7.79 21.22 -17.66
C THR A 144 -7.86 21.01 -16.14
N LYS A 145 -6.73 20.66 -15.50
CA LYS A 145 -6.57 20.42 -14.05
C LYS A 145 -7.28 19.18 -13.50
N GLU A 146 -7.68 18.25 -14.36
CA GLU A 146 -8.29 16.99 -13.94
C GLU A 146 -7.25 16.07 -13.27
N SER A 147 -7.71 15.29 -12.29
CA SER A 147 -6.89 14.35 -11.52
C SER A 147 -7.08 12.92 -12.02
N LEU A 148 -6.03 12.11 -11.94
CA LEU A 148 -6.14 10.67 -12.14
C LEU A 148 -6.97 10.00 -11.05
N PHE A 149 -6.81 10.44 -9.80
CA PHE A 149 -7.35 9.75 -8.63
C PHE A 149 -8.47 10.56 -7.97
N ASP A 150 -9.57 9.87 -7.66
CA ASP A 150 -10.65 10.32 -6.79
C ASP A 150 -10.84 9.31 -5.64
N PRO A 151 -10.81 9.74 -4.36
CA PRO A 151 -10.91 8.82 -3.23
C PRO A 151 -12.27 8.09 -3.12
N LYS A 152 -13.33 8.62 -3.71
CA LYS A 152 -14.66 7.98 -3.69
C LYS A 152 -14.87 7.02 -4.85
N ILE A 153 -14.13 7.18 -5.93
CA ILE A 153 -14.38 6.46 -7.20
C ILE A 153 -13.18 5.58 -7.60
N GLY A 154 -11.96 6.07 -7.48
CA GLY A 154 -10.73 5.39 -7.91
C GLY A 154 -10.06 6.07 -9.10
N ILE A 155 -9.61 5.27 -10.05
CA ILE A 155 -8.78 5.72 -11.18
C ILE A 155 -9.65 6.22 -12.34
N ASN A 156 -9.43 7.47 -12.78
CA ASN A 156 -10.03 8.02 -13.97
C ASN A 156 -9.15 7.71 -15.18
N PHE A 157 -9.39 6.58 -15.85
CA PHE A 157 -8.57 6.17 -17.00
C PHE A 157 -8.61 7.16 -18.17
N ARG A 158 -9.66 7.98 -18.30
CA ARG A 158 -9.82 8.93 -19.40
C ARG A 158 -8.70 9.95 -19.46
N VAL A 159 -8.17 10.35 -18.30
CA VAL A 159 -7.13 11.38 -18.23
C VAL A 159 -5.72 10.85 -18.45
N LEU A 160 -5.49 9.53 -18.37
CA LEU A 160 -4.15 8.93 -18.46
C LEU A 160 -3.32 9.42 -19.66
N PRO A 161 -3.87 9.54 -20.89
CA PRO A 161 -3.10 10.00 -22.04
C PRO A 161 -2.69 11.48 -21.96
N GLU A 162 -3.40 12.27 -21.16
CA GLU A 162 -3.28 13.73 -21.07
C GLU A 162 -2.52 14.20 -19.81
N LEU A 163 -2.17 13.29 -18.92
CA LEU A 163 -1.42 13.62 -17.70
C LEU A 163 -0.03 14.16 -18.06
N GLY A 164 0.31 15.30 -17.48
CA GLY A 164 1.66 15.84 -17.48
C GLY A 164 2.63 15.04 -16.58
N LYS A 165 3.78 15.64 -16.31
CA LYS A 165 4.76 15.09 -15.36
C LYS A 165 4.37 15.41 -13.92
N SER A 166 4.69 14.50 -13.00
CA SER A 166 4.65 14.77 -11.57
C SER A 166 5.60 15.92 -11.22
N LYS A 167 5.21 16.72 -10.22
CA LYS A 167 6.08 17.73 -9.59
C LYS A 167 6.69 17.25 -8.28
N LEU A 168 6.26 16.08 -7.80
CA LEU A 168 6.74 15.48 -6.54
C LEU A 168 7.92 14.54 -6.76
N LEU A 169 8.13 14.09 -8.00
CA LEU A 169 9.24 13.21 -8.38
C LEU A 169 10.01 13.83 -9.54
N THR A 170 11.32 13.67 -9.52
CA THR A 170 12.20 13.90 -10.66
C THR A 170 11.94 12.87 -11.77
N ASP A 171 12.42 13.15 -12.98
CA ASP A 171 12.30 12.20 -14.09
C ASP A 171 13.08 10.90 -13.82
N GLU A 172 14.20 10.96 -13.10
CA GLU A 172 15.02 9.80 -12.71
C GLU A 172 14.29 8.91 -11.70
N GLU A 173 13.74 9.50 -10.63
CA GLU A 173 12.92 8.77 -9.65
C GLU A 173 11.69 8.14 -10.32
N MET A 174 11.07 8.84 -11.27
CA MET A 174 9.95 8.29 -12.04
C MET A 174 10.36 7.08 -12.89
N VAL A 175 11.55 7.10 -13.51
CA VAL A 175 12.07 5.93 -14.24
C VAL A 175 12.30 4.77 -13.28
N TYR A 176 12.91 5.02 -12.12
CA TYR A 176 13.11 4.01 -11.09
C TYR A 176 11.78 3.34 -10.66
N TYR A 177 10.76 4.13 -10.30
CA TYR A 177 9.47 3.57 -9.92
C TYR A 177 8.81 2.79 -11.05
N VAL A 178 8.88 3.26 -12.29
CA VAL A 178 8.33 2.53 -13.43
C VAL A 178 9.02 1.18 -13.59
N ASP A 179 10.35 1.14 -13.49
CA ASP A 179 11.13 -0.08 -13.63
C ASP A 179 10.82 -1.08 -12.50
N GLU A 180 10.70 -0.61 -11.26
CA GLU A 180 10.36 -1.45 -10.10
C GLU A 180 8.93 -2.01 -10.17
N TYR A 181 7.96 -1.21 -10.64
CA TYR A 181 6.60 -1.71 -10.88
C TYR A 181 6.53 -2.69 -12.05
N ASP A 182 7.30 -2.49 -13.11
CA ASP A 182 7.26 -3.34 -14.32
C ASP A 182 7.76 -4.78 -14.07
N ARG A 183 8.55 -5.01 -13.01
CA ARG A 183 9.03 -6.34 -12.60
C ARG A 183 7.91 -7.35 -12.41
N HIS A 184 6.84 -6.90 -11.77
CA HIS A 184 5.70 -7.74 -11.39
C HIS A 184 4.38 -7.23 -11.94
N GLY A 185 4.33 -6.00 -12.46
CA GLY A 185 3.07 -5.34 -12.79
C GLY A 185 2.31 -4.92 -11.53
N MET A 186 0.99 -4.74 -11.67
CA MET A 186 0.17 -4.15 -10.61
C MET A 186 -0.41 -5.17 -9.61
N HIS A 187 -0.50 -6.46 -9.97
CA HIS A 187 -1.28 -7.45 -9.21
C HIS A 187 -0.84 -7.53 -7.73
N GLY A 188 0.48 -7.55 -7.48
CA GLY A 188 1.03 -7.62 -6.14
C GLY A 188 0.59 -6.45 -5.27
N THR A 189 0.71 -5.23 -5.81
CA THR A 189 0.30 -4.01 -5.10
C THR A 189 -1.21 -3.94 -4.86
N LEU A 190 -2.03 -4.38 -5.82
CA LEU A 190 -3.48 -4.37 -5.71
C LEU A 190 -3.99 -5.42 -4.71
N ASN A 191 -3.27 -6.52 -4.49
CA ASN A 191 -3.64 -7.52 -3.49
C ASN A 191 -3.63 -6.99 -2.03
N TRP A 192 -3.05 -5.80 -1.78
CA TRP A 192 -3.17 -5.12 -0.48
C TRP A 192 -4.55 -4.49 -0.25
N VAL A 193 -5.32 -4.19 -1.30
CA VAL A 193 -6.70 -3.67 -1.18
C VAL A 193 -7.73 -4.76 -1.47
N SER A 194 -7.37 -5.75 -2.27
CA SER A 194 -8.26 -6.84 -2.66
C SER A 194 -8.61 -7.78 -1.49
N HIS A 195 -9.89 -8.16 -1.43
CA HIS A 195 -10.40 -9.31 -0.66
C HIS A 195 -10.16 -9.31 0.87
N ARG A 196 -10.07 -8.14 1.51
CA ARG A 196 -10.01 -8.09 2.98
C ARG A 196 -11.41 -7.90 3.58
N PRO A 197 -11.98 -8.88 4.31
CA PRO A 197 -12.96 -8.53 5.33
C PRO A 197 -12.21 -7.71 6.39
N LEU A 198 -12.61 -6.45 6.54
CA LEU A 198 -11.88 -5.49 7.36
C LEU A 198 -12.30 -5.65 8.83
N ARG A 199 -11.33 -5.81 9.73
CA ARG A 199 -11.56 -5.74 11.18
C ARG A 199 -11.30 -4.31 11.64
N LEU A 200 -12.24 -3.41 11.34
CA LEU A 200 -12.13 -2.01 11.78
C LEU A 200 -12.84 -1.82 13.12
N SER A 201 -12.18 -1.09 14.02
CA SER A 201 -12.84 -0.55 15.21
C SER A 201 -14.03 0.34 14.81
N PRO A 202 -15.18 0.26 15.51
CA PRO A 202 -16.31 1.18 15.31
C PRO A 202 -15.93 2.66 15.38
N ALA A 203 -14.90 3.00 16.16
CA ALA A 203 -14.44 4.37 16.36
C ALA A 203 -13.85 5.03 15.09
N LEU A 204 -13.37 4.24 14.13
CA LEU A 204 -12.89 4.74 12.82
C LEU A 204 -14.01 4.88 11.78
N LEU A 205 -15.23 4.45 12.13
CA LEU A 205 -16.40 4.48 11.26
C LEU A 205 -17.43 5.53 11.70
N SER A 206 -17.09 6.33 12.71
CA SER A 206 -17.97 7.31 13.35
C SER A 206 -17.50 8.76 13.22
N SER A 207 -16.52 9.03 12.35
CA SER A 207 -15.96 10.37 12.08
C SER A 207 -16.46 10.93 10.76
#